data_AF-I4C7M9-F1
#
_entry.id   AF-I4C7M9-F1
#
_cell.length_a   1.000
_cell.length_b   1.000
_cell.length_c   1.000
_cell.angle_alpha   90.00
_cell.angle_beta   90.00
_cell.angle_gamma   90.00
#
_symmetry.space_group_name_H-M   'P 1'
#
loop_
_entity.id
_entity.type
_entity.pdbx_description
1 polymer ?
#
loop_
_entity_poly.entity_id
_entity_poly.type
_entity_poly.pdbx_seq_one_letter_code
_entity_poly.pdbx_strand_id
1 'polypeptide(L)'
;MEKGQQPLQSSLEDIILDRVNGPGWVATRGVVKDPRSAEASEIEEAEQAMRNLAKRGLVRLWRLTVEHDGSKMMAAARLDLELDKDLEERGAWARAEPYE
;
A
#
# COMPACT_ATOMS: atom_id res chain seq x y z
N MET A 1 25.28 31.26 6.49
CA MET A 1 24.29 30.97 5.42
C MET A 1 24.13 29.47 5.36
N GLU A 2 23.28 28.90 6.20
CA GLU A 2 22.97 27.47 6.11
C GLU A 2 21.86 27.30 5.08
N LYS A 3 22.19 26.69 3.93
CA LYS A 3 21.19 26.27 2.97
C LYS A 3 20.41 25.12 3.61
N GLY A 4 19.22 25.42 4.08
CA GLY A 4 18.25 24.41 4.51
C GLY A 4 18.08 23.40 3.37
N GLN A 5 18.50 22.17 3.62
CA GLN A 5 18.18 21.02 2.78
C GLN A 5 16.65 20.93 2.73
N GLN A 6 16.06 21.33 1.61
CA GLN A 6 14.69 20.98 1.31
C GLN A 6 14.62 19.45 1.32
N PRO A 7 13.71 18.81 2.08
CA PRO A 7 13.52 17.38 1.95
C PRO A 7 13.15 17.12 0.49
N LEU A 8 13.89 16.22 -0.18
CA LEU A 8 13.49 15.68 -1.48
C LEU A 8 12.03 15.22 -1.31
N GLN A 9 11.08 15.91 -1.94
CA GLN A 9 9.69 15.47 -1.98
C GLN A 9 9.71 14.10 -2.66
N SER A 10 9.70 13.04 -1.84
CA SER A 10 9.63 11.66 -2.35
C SER A 10 8.27 11.52 -3.00
N SER A 11 8.23 11.01 -4.23
CA SER A 11 6.96 10.81 -4.92
C SER A 11 6.13 9.78 -4.16
N LEU A 12 4.80 9.81 -4.34
CA LEU A 12 3.91 8.84 -3.71
C LEU A 12 4.30 7.39 -4.08
N GLU A 13 4.75 7.19 -5.32
CA GLU A 13 5.30 5.92 -5.80
C GLU A 13 6.56 5.50 -5.03
N ASP A 14 7.50 6.42 -4.77
CA ASP A 14 8.71 6.14 -3.99
C ASP A 14 8.37 5.73 -2.55
N ILE A 15 7.39 6.40 -1.93
CA ILE A 15 6.93 6.08 -0.58
C ILE A 15 6.30 4.67 -0.54
N ILE A 16 5.50 4.32 -1.56
CA ILE A 16 4.92 2.98 -1.68
C ILE A 16 6.03 1.94 -1.82
N LEU A 17 7.00 2.17 -2.72
CA LEU A 17 8.10 1.24 -2.98
C LEU A 17 8.98 1.03 -1.74
N ASP A 18 9.32 2.10 -1.03
CA ASP A 18 10.06 2.02 0.22
C ASP A 18 9.35 1.11 1.23
N ARG A 19 8.04 1.30 1.40
CA ARG A 19 7.24 0.51 2.34
C ARG A 19 7.12 -0.95 1.96
N VAL A 20 6.81 -1.28 0.70
CA VAL A 20 6.61 -2.70 0.30
C VAL A 20 7.91 -3.50 0.29
N ASN A 21 9.07 -2.83 0.20
CA ASN A 21 10.38 -3.47 0.30
C ASN A 21 10.80 -3.70 1.76
N GLY A 22 10.11 -3.11 2.73
CA GLY A 22 10.26 -3.42 4.14
C GLY A 22 9.84 -4.86 4.47
N PRO A 23 10.53 -5.57 5.38
CA PRO A 23 10.14 -6.93 5.75
C PRO A 23 8.74 -6.99 6.37
N GLY A 24 7.85 -7.81 5.79
CA GLY A 24 6.48 -8.01 6.30
C GLY A 24 5.54 -6.81 6.12
N TRP A 25 5.86 -5.91 5.19
CA TRP A 25 5.05 -4.73 4.92
C TRP A 25 4.19 -4.87 3.68
N VAL A 26 3.01 -4.27 3.78
CA VAL A 26 2.05 -4.09 2.70
C VAL A 26 1.72 -2.61 2.65
N ALA A 27 1.77 -1.98 1.49
CA ALA A 27 1.34 -0.60 1.33
C ALA A 27 -0.16 -0.58 1.04
N THR A 28 -0.97 -0.33 2.07
CA THR A 28 -2.41 -0.07 1.94
C THR A 28 -2.67 1.43 1.85
N ARG A 29 -3.90 1.91 2.10
CA ARG A 29 -4.15 3.32 2.41
C ARG A 29 -3.25 3.90 3.51
N GLY A 30 -2.49 3.10 4.27
CA GLY A 30 -1.53 3.59 5.26
C GLY A 30 -0.47 4.55 4.73
N VAL A 31 -0.31 4.69 3.41
CA VAL A 31 0.50 5.76 2.79
C VAL A 31 -0.12 7.14 3.01
N VAL A 32 -1.45 7.20 3.16
CA VAL A 32 -2.21 8.39 3.55
C VAL A 32 -2.10 8.57 5.07
N LYS A 33 -1.98 9.82 5.55
CA LYS A 33 -1.78 10.15 6.97
C LYS A 33 -2.82 9.49 7.90
N ASP A 34 -4.08 9.55 7.52
CA ASP A 34 -5.18 8.84 8.17
C ASP A 34 -6.20 8.37 7.11
N PRO A 35 -6.25 7.07 6.78
CA PRO A 35 -7.19 6.51 5.82
C PRO A 35 -8.67 6.78 6.11
N ARG A 36 -9.02 7.07 7.37
CA ARG A 36 -10.40 7.31 7.83
C ARG A 36 -10.81 8.77 7.67
N SER A 37 -9.83 9.67 7.67
CA SER A 37 -10.03 11.13 7.56
C SER A 37 -9.48 11.71 6.25
N ALA A 38 -8.92 10.85 5.39
CA ALA A 38 -8.37 11.20 4.10
C ALA A 38 -9.46 11.72 3.16
N GLU A 39 -9.11 12.75 2.39
CA GLU A 39 -9.94 13.21 1.28
C GLU A 39 -10.05 12.10 0.22
N ALA A 40 -11.20 12.02 -0.47
CA ALA A 40 -11.41 11.03 -1.52
C ALA A 40 -10.34 11.11 -2.63
N SER A 41 -9.87 12.31 -2.94
CA SER A 41 -8.81 12.54 -3.93
C SER A 41 -7.46 11.97 -3.49
N GLU A 42 -7.09 12.07 -2.21
CA GLU A 42 -5.82 11.51 -1.70
C GLU A 42 -5.84 9.97 -1.79
N ILE A 43 -7.00 9.37 -1.52
CA ILE A 43 -7.20 7.93 -1.66
C ILE A 43 -7.07 7.53 -3.13
N GLU A 44 -7.72 8.26 -4.04
CA GLU A 44 -7.67 8.00 -5.48
C GLU A 44 -6.24 8.15 -6.03
N GLU A 45 -5.50 9.17 -5.60
CA GLU A 45 -4.10 9.36 -5.96
C GLU A 45 -3.22 8.19 -5.49
N ALA A 46 -3.41 7.71 -4.26
CA ALA A 46 -2.66 6.56 -3.73
C ALA A 46 -2.99 5.27 -4.49
N GLU A 47 -4.26 5.01 -4.78
CA GLU A 47 -4.66 3.86 -5.59
C GLU A 47 -4.12 3.95 -7.01
N GLN A 48 -4.12 5.14 -7.61
CA GLN A 48 -3.57 5.35 -8.94
C GLN A 48 -2.05 5.12 -8.98
N ALA A 49 -1.31 5.59 -7.97
CA ALA A 49 0.12 5.33 -7.83
C ALA A 49 0.41 3.82 -7.68
N MET A 50 -0.35 3.11 -6.85
CA MET A 50 -0.24 1.65 -6.72
C MET A 50 -0.50 0.94 -8.06
N ARG A 51 -1.53 1.35 -8.81
CA ARG A 51 -1.82 0.82 -10.15
C ARG A 51 -0.71 1.08 -11.15
N ASN A 52 -0.10 2.27 -11.13
CA ASN A 52 1.03 2.60 -12.00
C ASN A 52 2.24 1.71 -11.72
N LEU A 53 2.57 1.51 -10.44
CA LEU A 53 3.64 0.61 -10.02
C LEU A 53 3.38 -0.84 -10.43
N ALA A 54 2.13 -1.31 -10.30
CA ALA A 54 1.74 -2.65 -10.70
C ALA A 54 1.83 -2.85 -12.23
N LYS A 55 1.41 -1.86 -13.03
CA LYS A 55 1.57 -1.87 -14.49
C LYS A 55 3.04 -1.93 -14.92
N ARG A 56 3.94 -1.33 -14.13
CA ARG A 56 5.39 -1.39 -14.32
C ARG A 56 6.02 -2.70 -13.80
N GLY A 57 5.22 -3.60 -13.23
CA GLY A 57 5.67 -4.86 -12.66
C GLY A 57 6.54 -4.69 -11.43
N LEU A 58 6.37 -3.61 -10.66
CA LEU A 58 7.16 -3.34 -9.45
C LEU A 58 6.49 -3.84 -8.17
N VAL A 59 5.17 -3.94 -8.19
CA VAL A 59 4.35 -4.44 -7.06
C VAL A 59 3.24 -5.34 -7.58
N ARG A 60 2.71 -6.20 -6.71
CA ARG A 60 1.45 -6.91 -6.94
C ARG A 60 0.34 -6.23 -6.16
N LEU A 61 -0.80 -6.04 -6.80
CA LEU A 61 -1.99 -5.52 -6.14
C LEU A 61 -2.80 -6.63 -5.51
N TRP A 62 -3.35 -6.32 -4.35
CA TRP A 62 -4.20 -7.18 -3.56
C TRP A 62 -5.43 -6.40 -3.12
N ARG A 63 -6.55 -7.10 -2.99
CA ARG A 63 -7.73 -6.63 -2.30
C ARG A 63 -7.71 -7.19 -0.89
N LEU A 64 -7.57 -6.31 0.09
CA LEU A 64 -7.73 -6.65 1.50
C LEU A 64 -9.19 -6.52 1.89
N THR A 65 -9.72 -7.56 2.51
CA THR A 65 -11.04 -7.56 3.16
C THR A 65 -10.84 -7.72 4.66
N VAL A 66 -11.22 -6.71 5.44
CA VAL A 66 -11.15 -6.75 6.91
C VAL A 66 -12.32 -7.61 7.42
N GLU A 67 -12.03 -8.61 8.24
CA GLU A 67 -13.04 -9.58 8.65
C GLU A 67 -14.11 -8.99 9.59
N HIS A 68 -13.75 -7.95 10.36
CA HIS A 68 -14.64 -7.37 11.36
C HIS A 68 -15.85 -6.64 10.76
N ASP A 69 -15.63 -5.86 9.70
CA ASP A 69 -16.63 -4.97 9.11
C ASP A 69 -16.86 -5.22 7.61
N GLY A 70 -16.10 -6.13 7.00
CA GLY A 70 -16.16 -6.42 5.57
C GLY A 70 -15.57 -5.31 4.69
N SER A 71 -14.89 -4.32 5.29
CA SER A 71 -14.29 -3.22 4.56
C SER A 71 -13.25 -3.73 3.57
N LYS A 72 -13.31 -3.23 2.34
CA LYS A 72 -12.41 -3.60 1.26
C LYS A 72 -11.46 -2.46 0.91
N MET A 73 -10.19 -2.77 0.72
CA MET A 73 -9.19 -1.78 0.30
C MET A 73 -8.13 -2.38 -0.62
N MET A 74 -7.57 -1.52 -1.46
CA MET A 74 -6.40 -1.89 -2.26
C MET A 74 -5.14 -1.88 -1.41
N ALA A 75 -4.28 -2.86 -1.68
CA ALA A 75 -2.96 -2.95 -1.11
C ALA A 75 -1.95 -3.31 -2.20
N ALA A 76 -0.75 -2.74 -2.11
CA ALA A 76 0.41 -3.13 -2.89
C ALA A 76 1.37 -3.95 -2.02
N ALA A 77 1.88 -5.05 -2.56
CA ALA A 77 2.89 -5.89 -1.94
C ALA A 77 4.05 -6.14 -2.92
N ARG A 78 5.20 -6.57 -2.39
CA ARG A 78 6.30 -7.10 -3.21
C ARG A 78 5.82 -8.31 -4.04
N LEU A 79 6.44 -8.50 -5.20
CA LEU A 79 6.00 -9.47 -6.21
C LEU A 79 6.09 -10.93 -5.74
N ASP A 80 7.04 -11.20 -4.85
CA ASP A 80 7.35 -12.51 -4.27
C ASP A 80 6.61 -12.77 -2.95
N LEU A 81 5.77 -11.83 -2.47
CA LEU A 81 4.92 -12.06 -1.31
C LEU A 81 3.59 -12.66 -1.72
N GLU A 82 3.30 -13.85 -1.19
CA GLU A 82 1.97 -14.44 -1.17
C GLU A 82 1.22 -13.86 0.04
N LEU A 83 0.58 -12.70 -0.16
CA LEU A 83 0.02 -11.91 0.93
C LEU A 83 -1.14 -12.62 1.63
N ASP A 84 -1.93 -13.39 0.88
CA ASP A 84 -2.98 -14.26 1.40
C ASP A 84 -2.43 -15.25 2.45
N LYS A 85 -1.35 -15.95 2.11
CA LYS A 85 -0.70 -16.90 3.01
C LYS A 85 -0.02 -16.23 4.19
N ASP A 86 0.68 -15.12 3.97
CA ASP A 86 1.35 -14.36 5.05
C ASP A 86 0.33 -13.86 6.09
N LEU A 87 -0.85 -13.39 5.65
CA LEU A 87 -1.92 -12.98 6.57
C LEU A 87 -2.53 -14.17 7.33
N GLU A 88 -2.73 -15.30 6.66
CA GLU A 88 -3.24 -16.53 7.28
C GLU A 88 -2.27 -17.06 8.34
N GLU A 89 -0.98 -17.17 8.02
CA GLU A 89 0.07 -17.64 8.94
C GLU A 89 0.20 -16.77 10.19
N ARG A 90 -0.04 -15.46 10.05
CA ARG A 90 -0.01 -14.50 11.16
C ARG A 90 -1.30 -14.44 11.95
N GLY A 91 -2.36 -15.14 11.53
CA GLY A 91 -3.69 -15.03 12.13
C GLY A 91 -4.23 -13.60 12.05
N ALA A 92 -3.96 -12.88 10.96
CA ALA A 92 -4.37 -11.50 10.80
C ALA A 92 -5.89 -11.36 10.67
N TRP A 93 -6.44 -10.24 11.12
CA TRP A 93 -7.88 -9.93 11.03
C TRP A 93 -8.34 -9.46 9.64
N ALA A 94 -7.66 -9.92 8.58
CA ALA A 94 -7.95 -9.55 7.20
C ALA A 94 -7.56 -10.69 6.26
N ARG A 95 -8.26 -10.78 5.13
CA ARG A 95 -7.94 -11.67 4.02
C ARG A 95 -7.46 -10.88 2.83
N ALA A 96 -6.52 -11.43 2.07
CA ALA A 96 -6.07 -10.86 0.81
C ALA A 96 -6.50 -11.73 -0.37
N GLU A 97 -6.96 -11.09 -1.44
CA GLU A 97 -7.20 -11.73 -2.73
C GLU A 97 -6.39 -10.97 -3.80
N PRO A 98 -5.83 -11.64 -4.83
CA PRO A 98 -5.22 -10.93 -5.94
C PRO A 98 -6.20 -9.91 -6.55
N TYR A 99 -5.71 -8.69 -6.79
CA TYR A 99 -6.52 -7.64 -7.39
C TYR A 99 -6.51 -7.81 -8.93
N GLU A 100 -7.63 -8.22 -9.51
CA GLU A 100 -7.83 -8.30 -10.97
C GLU A 100 -7.85 -6.92 -11.66
#